data_AF-A0ABD3N5Y5-F1
#
_entry.id   AF-A0ABD3N5Y5-F1
#
_cell.length_a   1.000
_cell.length_b   1.000
_cell.length_c   1.000
_cell.angle_alpha   90.00
_cell.angle_beta   90.00
_cell.angle_gamma   90.00
#
_symmetry.space_group_name_H-M   'P 1'
#
loop_
_entity.id
_entity.type
_entity.pdbx_description
1 polymer ?
#
loop_
_entity_poly.entity_id
_entity_poly.type
_entity_poly.pdbx_seq_one_letter_code
_entity_poly.pdbx_strand_id
1 'polypeptide(L)'
;MEVGGALDFQSPDNYAFLPAWMMKALGLRPQDLVDIKLVKTTPPGSAVRLRPHKTEFVNIGNHQAVLETELKHYSALTVKFHFIIVWGCCGFEECATRRGGGCCKSSGL
;
A
#
# COMPACT_ATOMS: atom_id res chain seq x y z
N MET A 1 -14.36 5.24 -8.47
CA MET A 1 -14.39 3.77 -8.55
C MET A 1 -12.97 3.31 -8.35
N GLU A 2 -12.73 2.58 -7.28
CA GLU A 2 -11.40 2.08 -6.90
C GLU A 2 -11.27 0.65 -7.41
N VAL A 3 -10.06 0.25 -7.78
CA VAL A 3 -9.77 -1.10 -8.30
C VAL A 3 -8.72 -1.77 -7.42
N GLY A 4 -8.92 -3.04 -7.13
CA GLY A 4 -8.00 -3.86 -6.34
C GLY A 4 -8.12 -5.32 -6.74
N GLY A 5 -7.03 -6.08 -6.61
CA GLY A 5 -7.04 -7.52 -6.81
C GLY A 5 -7.38 -8.26 -5.52
N ALA A 6 -8.05 -9.40 -5.66
CA ALA A 6 -8.23 -10.35 -4.57
C ALA A 6 -6.94 -11.14 -4.37
N LEU A 7 -6.50 -11.27 -3.11
CA LEU A 7 -5.38 -12.12 -2.73
C LEU A 7 -5.86 -13.57 -2.49
N ASP A 8 -6.87 -13.71 -1.63
CA ASP A 8 -7.44 -15.00 -1.22
C ASP A 8 -8.97 -14.92 -1.11
N PHE A 9 -9.62 -16.08 -1.28
CA PHE A 9 -11.08 -16.23 -1.18
C PHE A 9 -11.52 -17.05 0.03
N GLN A 10 -10.68 -17.12 1.08
CA GLN A 10 -10.96 -17.91 2.29
C GLN A 10 -11.88 -17.18 3.30
N SER A 11 -12.61 -16.16 2.87
CA SER A 11 -13.50 -15.40 3.75
C SER A 11 -14.86 -16.11 3.89
N PRO A 12 -15.53 -15.95 5.05
CA PRO A 12 -16.88 -16.45 5.24
C PRO A 12 -17.88 -15.72 4.33
N ASP A 13 -18.99 -16.36 4.02
CA ASP A 13 -20.00 -15.84 3.10
C ASP A 13 -20.45 -14.42 3.47
N ASN A 14 -20.49 -13.54 2.47
CA ASN A 14 -20.85 -12.12 2.57
C ASN A 14 -19.88 -11.25 3.41
N TYR A 15 -18.67 -11.73 3.72
CA TYR A 15 -17.63 -10.92 4.34
C TYR A 15 -16.42 -10.78 3.41
N ALA A 16 -15.82 -9.59 3.41
CA ALA A 16 -14.55 -9.33 2.76
C ALA A 16 -13.59 -8.69 3.77
N PHE A 17 -12.35 -9.16 3.81
CA PHE A 17 -11.31 -8.57 4.65
C PHE A 17 -10.46 -7.63 3.82
N LEU A 18 -10.32 -6.40 4.30
CA LEU A 18 -9.50 -5.37 3.68
C LEU A 18 -8.40 -4.92 4.65
N PRO A 19 -7.21 -4.57 4.16
CA PRO A 19 -6.18 -3.95 4.98
C PRO A 19 -6.65 -2.62 5.60
N ALA A 20 -6.11 -2.28 6.78
CA ALA A 20 -6.49 -1.06 7.50
C ALA A 20 -6.27 0.23 6.71
N TRP A 21 -5.20 0.31 5.93
CA TRP A 21 -4.93 1.46 5.07
C TRP A 21 -5.97 1.60 3.95
N MET A 22 -6.47 0.48 3.42
CA MET A 22 -7.48 0.48 2.35
C MET A 22 -8.84 0.91 2.88
N MET A 23 -9.20 0.44 4.08
CA MET A 23 -10.42 0.90 4.77
C MET A 23 -10.40 2.41 5.00
N LYS A 24 -9.26 2.97 5.44
CA LYS A 24 -9.08 4.43 5.61
C LYS A 24 -9.18 5.19 4.28
N ALA A 25 -8.55 4.68 3.21
CA ALA A 25 -8.58 5.32 1.90
C ALA A 25 -10.00 5.36 1.30
N LEU A 26 -10.79 4.31 1.53
CA LEU A 26 -12.19 4.23 1.10
C LEU A 26 -13.17 4.94 2.05
N GLY A 27 -12.70 5.39 3.22
CA GLY A 27 -13.55 5.99 4.26
C GLY A 27 -14.54 5.00 4.88
N LEU A 28 -14.25 3.69 4.81
CA LEU A 28 -15.12 2.63 5.31
C LEU A 28 -14.95 2.46 6.82
N ARG A 29 -16.05 2.08 7.47
CA ARG A 29 -16.03 1.62 8.87
C ARG A 29 -16.05 0.09 8.91
N PRO A 30 -15.58 -0.53 10.01
CA PRO A 30 -15.76 -1.96 10.20
C PRO A 30 -17.24 -2.32 10.07
N GLN A 31 -17.56 -3.40 9.37
CA GLN A 31 -18.93 -3.90 9.16
C GLN A 31 -19.80 -3.00 8.25
N ASP A 32 -19.20 -2.09 7.48
CA ASP A 32 -19.92 -1.30 6.49
C ASP A 32 -20.27 -2.13 5.23
N LEU A 33 -21.31 -1.73 4.52
CA LEU A 33 -21.85 -2.47 3.38
C LEU A 33 -21.20 -1.97 2.09
N VAL A 34 -20.50 -2.86 1.39
CA VAL A 34 -19.69 -2.52 0.21
C VAL A 34 -20.15 -3.31 -1.00
N ASP A 35 -20.36 -2.63 -2.13
CA ASP A 35 -20.72 -3.26 -3.41
C ASP A 35 -19.46 -3.60 -4.20
N ILE A 36 -19.17 -4.89 -4.33
CA ILE A 36 -17.98 -5.39 -5.05
C ILE A 36 -18.42 -5.85 -6.43
N LYS A 37 -17.90 -5.20 -7.47
CA LYS A 37 -18.16 -5.55 -8.87
C LYS A 37 -16.90 -6.07 -9.54
N LEU A 38 -17.02 -7.24 -10.17
CA LEU A 38 -15.95 -7.80 -11.00
C LEU A 38 -15.83 -7.00 -12.30
N VAL A 39 -14.74 -6.26 -12.44
CA VAL A 39 -14.38 -5.57 -13.69
C VAL A 39 -13.50 -6.49 -14.52
N LYS A 40 -13.99 -6.95 -15.68
CA LYS A 40 -13.29 -7.92 -16.54
C LYS A 40 -12.19 -7.30 -17.41
N THR A 41 -12.26 -5.99 -17.64
CA THR A 41 -11.35 -5.28 -18.56
C THR A 41 -10.74 -4.07 -17.86
N THR A 42 -9.56 -4.28 -17.27
CA THR A 42 -8.68 -3.18 -16.85
C THR A 42 -7.67 -2.96 -17.97
N PRO A 43 -7.62 -1.77 -18.60
CA PRO A 43 -6.63 -1.51 -19.62
C PRO A 43 -5.21 -1.55 -19.00
N PRO A 44 -4.22 -2.19 -19.66
CA PRO A 44 -2.86 -2.19 -19.18
C PRO A 44 -2.31 -0.75 -19.18
N GLY A 45 -1.79 -0.32 -18.03
CA GLY A 45 -1.14 0.98 -17.90
C GLY A 45 0.25 0.95 -18.56
N SER A 46 0.53 1.88 -19.47
CA SER A 46 1.86 1.98 -20.11
C SER A 46 2.86 2.78 -19.28
N ALA A 47 2.41 3.87 -18.63
CA ALA A 47 3.25 4.70 -17.79
C ALA A 47 2.43 5.28 -16.64
N VAL A 48 3.02 5.30 -15.44
CA VAL A 48 2.40 5.84 -14.23
C VAL A 48 3.30 6.93 -13.66
N ARG A 49 2.72 8.13 -13.44
CA ARG A 49 3.42 9.23 -12.77
C ARG A 49 3.05 9.23 -11.30
N LEU A 50 4.01 8.91 -10.44
CA LEU A 50 3.83 8.89 -8.99
C LEU A 50 4.42 10.15 -8.37
N ARG A 51 3.75 10.69 -7.35
CA ARG A 51 4.24 11.83 -6.58
C ARG A 51 4.64 11.36 -5.18
N PRO A 52 5.91 11.54 -4.76
CA PRO A 52 6.31 11.23 -3.40
C PRO A 52 5.71 12.24 -2.42
N HIS A 53 5.27 11.75 -1.26
CA HIS A 53 4.75 12.59 -0.17
C HIS A 53 5.87 13.26 0.64
N LYS A 54 7.03 12.61 0.73
CA LYS A 54 8.18 13.07 1.51
C LYS A 54 9.37 13.27 0.59
N THR A 55 10.07 14.39 0.75
CA THR A 55 11.28 14.73 0.00
C THR A 55 12.43 13.76 0.30
N GLU A 56 12.42 13.14 1.48
CA GLU A 56 13.40 12.12 1.89
C GLU A 56 13.42 10.91 0.94
N PHE A 57 12.29 10.58 0.31
CA PHE A 57 12.22 9.50 -0.69
C PHE A 57 13.02 9.82 -1.97
N VAL A 58 13.11 11.09 -2.34
CA VAL A 58 13.87 11.55 -3.50
C VAL A 58 15.38 11.48 -3.23
N ASN A 59 15.78 11.61 -1.97
CA ASN A 59 17.19 11.55 -1.55
C ASN A 59 17.73 10.11 -1.46
N ILE A 60 16.89 9.10 -1.70
CA ILE A 60 17.32 7.70 -1.77
C ILE A 60 17.98 7.46 -3.14
N GLY A 61 19.20 6.90 -3.13
CA GLY A 61 19.99 6.70 -4.35
C GLY A 61 19.28 5.89 -5.45
N ASN A 62 18.68 4.75 -5.10
CA ASN A 62 17.98 3.86 -6.04
C ASN A 62 16.45 3.84 -5.83
N HIS A 63 15.80 5.01 -5.89
CA HIS A 63 14.35 5.12 -5.70
C HIS A 63 13.50 4.41 -6.78
N GLN A 64 14.00 4.20 -8.00
CA GLN A 64 13.27 3.44 -9.03
C GLN A 64 13.13 1.96 -8.66
N ALA A 65 14.23 1.30 -8.25
CA ALA A 65 14.21 -0.12 -7.86
C ALA A 65 13.30 -0.37 -6.64
N VAL A 66 13.27 0.59 -5.72
CA VAL A 66 12.34 0.64 -4.59
C VAL A 66 10.90 0.59 -5.07
N LEU A 67 10.52 1.49 -5.97
CA LEU A 67 9.17 1.54 -6.52
C LEU A 67 8.82 0.26 -7.27
N GLU A 68 9.71 -0.26 -8.11
CA GLU A 68 9.46 -1.49 -8.86
C GLU A 68 9.25 -2.71 -7.96
N THR A 69 9.96 -2.78 -6.84
CA THR A 69 9.82 -3.89 -5.88
C THR A 69 8.49 -3.82 -5.15
N GLU A 70 8.10 -2.62 -4.73
CA GLU A 70 6.86 -2.42 -3.98
C GLU A 70 5.62 -2.51 -4.87
N LEU A 71 5.67 -1.93 -6.07
CA LEU A 71 4.56 -1.94 -7.02
C LEU A 71 4.21 -3.35 -7.48
N LYS A 72 5.15 -4.31 -7.43
CA LYS A 72 4.85 -5.74 -7.70
C LYS A 72 3.82 -6.34 -6.75
N HIS A 73 3.72 -5.83 -5.52
CA HIS A 73 2.73 -6.31 -4.55
C HIS A 73 1.33 -5.74 -4.81
N TYR A 74 1.21 -4.69 -5.62
CA TYR A 74 -0.06 -4.06 -5.94
C TYR A 74 -0.52 -4.49 -7.35
N SER A 75 -1.69 -5.13 -7.41
CA SER A 75 -2.27 -5.64 -8.67
C SER A 75 -2.94 -4.56 -9.50
N ALA A 76 -3.34 -3.44 -8.89
CA ALA A 76 -4.02 -2.34 -9.57
C ALA A 76 -3.66 -1.00 -8.92
N LEU A 77 -3.66 0.06 -9.74
CA LEU A 77 -3.40 1.43 -9.34
C LEU A 77 -4.55 2.33 -9.79
N THR A 78 -5.13 3.07 -8.85
CA THR A 78 -6.16 4.07 -9.14
C THR A 78 -5.52 5.46 -9.24
N VAL A 79 -6.04 6.33 -10.11
CA VAL A 79 -5.61 7.72 -10.20
C VAL A 79 -5.97 8.43 -8.89
N LYS A 80 -4.98 9.02 -8.22
CA LYS A 80 -5.04 9.64 -6.86
C LYS A 80 -5.02 8.66 -5.68
N PHE A 81 -4.59 7.43 -5.89
CA PHE A 81 -4.38 6.50 -4.80
C PHE A 81 -3.11 6.82 -3.99
N HIS A 82 -3.24 6.75 -2.67
CA HIS A 82 -2.14 6.94 -1.71
C HIS A 82 -1.80 5.59 -1.10
N PHE A 83 -0.54 5.17 -1.23
CA PHE A 83 -0.05 3.92 -0.64
C PHE A 83 1.21 4.17 0.18
N ILE A 84 1.41 3.30 1.15
CA ILE A 84 2.57 3.33 2.03
C ILE A 84 3.57 2.32 1.49
N ILE A 85 4.80 2.80 1.29
CA ILE A 85 5.96 1.97 0.98
C ILE A 85 6.72 1.74 2.28
N VAL A 86 6.91 0.48 2.64
CA VAL A 86 7.77 0.09 3.76
C VAL A 86 9.08 -0.41 3.18
N TRP A 87 10.16 0.35 3.37
CA TRP A 87 11.48 -0.03 2.84
C TRP A 87 12.51 -0.17 3.95
N GLY A 88 13.01 -1.40 4.13
CA GLY A 88 13.84 -1.77 5.28
C GLY A 88 13.05 -1.84 6.59
N CYS A 89 13.75 -1.79 7.73
CA CYS A 89 13.14 -1.79 9.07
C CYS A 89 12.43 -0.46 9.42
N CYS A 90 12.28 0.46 8.46
CA CYS A 90 11.68 1.77 8.66
C CYS A 90 10.51 1.92 7.67
N GLY A 91 9.29 1.66 8.15
CA GLY A 91 8.09 2.04 7.42
C GLY A 91 7.98 3.56 7.38
N PHE A 92 7.82 4.15 6.20
CA PHE A 92 7.80 5.60 6.04
C PHE A 92 6.42 6.22 6.37
N GLU A 93 5.73 5.68 7.36
CA GLU A 93 4.72 6.44 8.12
C GLU A 93 5.48 7.30 9.16
N GLU A 94 4.98 8.48 9.51
CA GLU A 94 5.64 9.44 10.42
C GLU A 94 6.46 8.80 11.56
N CYS A 95 7.78 8.97 11.49
CA CYS A 95 8.69 8.86 12.62
C CYS A 95 9.57 10.10 12.61
N ALA A 96 9.09 11.13 13.32
CA ALA A 96 9.87 12.32 13.62
C ALA A 96 11.17 11.91 14.33
N THR A 97 12.29 12.25 13.70
CA THR A 97 13.65 12.41 14.24
C THR A 97 14.07 11.43 15.34
N ARG A 98 14.80 10.37 14.97
CA ARG A 98 15.99 9.96 15.74
C ARG A 98 17.16 9.68 14.79
N ARG A 99 18.13 10.59 14.79
CA ARG A 99 19.50 10.26 14.39
C ARG A 99 20.04 9.28 15.43
N GLY A 100 20.55 8.15 14.98
CA GLY A 100 21.40 7.26 15.76
C GLY A 100 20.79 5.89 16.01
N GLY A 101 21.21 4.92 15.19
CA GLY A 101 21.54 3.56 15.60
C GLY A 101 20.41 2.68 16.13
N GLY A 102 20.16 1.57 15.43
CA GLY A 102 19.55 0.39 16.04
C GLY A 102 18.48 -0.24 15.19
N CYS A 103 18.89 -1.19 14.35
CA CYS A 103 18.05 -2.33 13.99
C CYS A 103 17.77 -3.08 15.31
N CYS A 104 16.64 -2.79 15.97
CA CYS A 104 16.22 -3.53 17.16
C CYS A 104 15.66 -4.87 16.71
N LYS A 105 16.56 -5.86 16.73
CA LYS A 105 16.24 -7.28 16.79
C LYS A 105 15.20 -7.51 17.88
N SER A 106 14.11 -8.17 17.51
CA SER A 106 13.26 -8.87 18.47
C SER A 106 14.12 -9.92 19.19
N SER A 107 14.52 -9.61 20.42
CA SER A 107 15.03 -10.59 21.37
C SER A 107 13.94 -10.73 22.42
N GLY A 108 13.39 -11.94 22.54
CA GLY A 108 12.29 -12.24 23.43
C GLY A 108 12.62 -12.04 24.91
N LEU A 109 11.53 -11.89 25.66
CA LEU A 109 11.34 -12.38 27.02
C LEU A 109 9.87 -12.78 27.14
#